data_AF-A0A371NY12-F1
#
_entry.id   AF-A0A371NY12-F1
#
_cell.length_a   1.000
_cell.length_b   1.000
_cell.length_c   1.000
_cell.angle_alpha   90.00
_cell.angle_beta   90.00
_cell.angle_gamma   90.00
#
_symmetry.space_group_name_H-M   'P 1'
#
loop_
_entity.id
_entity.type
_entity.pdbx_description
1 polymer ?
#
loop_
_entity_poly.entity_id
_entity_poly.type
_entity_poly.pdbx_seq_one_letter_code
_entity_poly.pdbx_strand_id
1 'polypeptide(L)'
;MGNREDLLAGARKVIFERGVAKATARDIAGAAGVSLAAIGYHFGSKEQLITEALTQSLGTGIGDRMDAALRETAALPPLDAFAAVWNAMPAAFAENREALIASLENVVRMLRSPEASQEYAGAMSEAYSGTAAQLRETRPELDDAQAEAVAKLYFALAQSLGILWLVTPEAVPTGEELAAAVAALASD
;
A
#
# COMPACT_ATOMS: atom_id res chain seq x y z
N MET A 1 -6.12 8.62 -25.78
CA MET A 1 -5.05 8.02 -24.95
C MET A 1 -3.97 7.54 -25.90
N GLY A 2 -2.70 7.61 -25.51
CA GLY A 2 -1.59 7.14 -26.34
C GLY A 2 -1.33 5.65 -26.10
N ASN A 3 -0.60 5.03 -27.03
CA ASN A 3 -0.22 3.61 -26.94
C ASN A 3 0.47 3.26 -25.61
N ARG A 4 1.18 4.22 -25.00
CA ARG A 4 1.82 4.05 -23.69
C ARG A 4 0.80 3.89 -22.57
N GLU A 5 -0.19 4.78 -22.48
CA GLU A 5 -1.26 4.71 -21.47
C GLU A 5 -2.13 3.46 -21.66
N ASP A 6 -2.43 3.11 -22.91
CA ASP A 6 -3.23 1.92 -23.24
C ASP A 6 -2.50 0.63 -22.82
N LEU A 7 -1.17 0.57 -23.00
CA LEU A 7 -0.34 -0.54 -22.52
C LEU A 7 -0.33 -0.64 -20.99
N LEU A 8 -0.26 0.47 -20.27
CA LEU A 8 -0.34 0.48 -18.80
C LEU A 8 -1.71 -0.02 -18.33
N ALA A 9 -2.80 0.44 -18.96
CA ALA A 9 -4.15 -0.01 -18.65
C ALA A 9 -4.36 -1.49 -18.97
N GLY A 10 -3.89 -1.95 -20.13
CA GLY A 10 -3.90 -3.36 -20.52
C GLY A 10 -3.09 -4.24 -19.57
N ALA A 11 -1.92 -3.77 -19.13
CA ALA A 11 -1.09 -4.48 -18.17
C ALA A 11 -1.79 -4.64 -16.83
N ARG A 12 -2.35 -3.56 -16.27
CA ARG A 12 -3.13 -3.60 -15.02
C ARG A 12 -4.27 -4.61 -15.10
N LYS A 13 -5.04 -4.58 -16.20
CA LYS A 13 -6.14 -5.52 -16.42
C LYS A 13 -5.67 -6.98 -16.42
N VAL A 14 -4.64 -7.29 -17.20
CA VAL A 14 -4.10 -8.66 -17.30
C VAL A 14 -3.54 -9.14 -15.96
N ILE A 15 -2.83 -8.28 -15.23
CA ILE A 15 -2.27 -8.58 -13.91
C ILE A 15 -3.40 -8.85 -12.91
N PHE A 16 -4.43 -8.00 -12.86
CA PHE A 16 -5.55 -8.17 -11.96
C PHE A 16 -6.32 -9.49 -12.21
N GLU A 17 -6.51 -9.86 -13.47
CA GLU A 17 -7.26 -11.06 -13.84
C GLU A 17 -6.46 -12.37 -13.66
N ARG A 18 -5.14 -12.35 -13.86
CA ARG A 18 -4.32 -13.57 -14.01
C ARG A 18 -3.07 -13.65 -13.13
N GLY A 19 -2.71 -12.55 -12.46
CA GLY A 19 -1.47 -12.36 -11.71
C GLY A 19 -0.26 -12.06 -12.61
N VAL A 20 0.81 -11.50 -12.03
CA VAL A 20 2.02 -11.10 -12.77
C VAL A 20 2.69 -12.29 -13.45
N ALA A 21 2.72 -13.45 -12.78
CA ALA A 21 3.41 -14.64 -13.28
C ALA A 21 2.85 -15.17 -14.61
N LYS A 22 1.56 -14.96 -14.88
CA LYS A 22 0.88 -15.44 -16.10
C LYS A 22 0.70 -14.34 -17.16
N ALA A 23 1.10 -13.10 -16.86
CA ALA A 23 0.97 -11.99 -17.79
C ALA A 23 2.02 -12.07 -18.92
N THR A 24 1.57 -12.34 -20.16
CA THR A 24 2.47 -12.32 -21.32
C THR A 24 2.40 -10.98 -22.05
N ALA A 25 3.49 -10.62 -22.76
CA ALA A 25 3.52 -9.39 -23.55
C ALA A 25 2.44 -9.36 -24.65
N ARG A 26 2.03 -10.53 -25.17
CA ARG A 26 0.93 -10.64 -26.15
C ARG A 26 -0.43 -10.41 -25.51
N ASP A 27 -0.66 -10.94 -24.31
CA ASP A 27 -1.91 -10.68 -23.57
C ASP A 27 -2.06 -9.18 -23.31
N ILE A 28 -0.98 -8.52 -22.87
CA ILE A 28 -0.99 -7.08 -22.57
C ILE A 28 -1.23 -6.26 -23.83
N ALA A 29 -0.49 -6.51 -24.92
CA ALA A 29 -0.69 -5.81 -26.18
C ALA A 29 -2.11 -6.02 -26.75
N GLY A 30 -2.63 -7.24 -26.64
CA GLY A 30 -4.00 -7.56 -27.03
C GLY A 30 -5.04 -6.84 -26.19
N ALA A 31 -4.87 -6.79 -24.86
CA ALA A 31 -5.76 -6.07 -23.95
C ALA A 31 -5.73 -4.55 -24.19
N ALA A 32 -4.57 -4.02 -24.59
CA ALA A 32 -4.38 -2.61 -24.93
C ALA A 32 -4.82 -2.24 -26.35
N GLY A 33 -5.09 -3.23 -27.22
CA GLY A 33 -5.45 -2.99 -28.63
C GLY A 33 -4.29 -2.43 -29.47
N VAL A 34 -3.03 -2.66 -29.06
CA VAL A 34 -1.83 -2.14 -29.75
C VAL A 34 -0.91 -3.26 -30.23
N SER A 35 0.11 -2.91 -31.01
CA SER A 35 1.11 -3.88 -31.48
C SER A 35 2.07 -4.29 -30.36
N LEU A 36 2.57 -5.53 -30.43
CA LEU A 36 3.58 -6.04 -29.50
C LEU A 36 4.87 -5.20 -29.50
N ALA A 37 5.22 -4.62 -30.66
CA ALA A 37 6.39 -3.76 -30.82
C ALA A 37 6.30 -2.46 -30.00
N ALA A 38 5.09 -1.98 -29.70
CA ALA A 38 4.88 -0.78 -28.90
C ALA A 38 5.42 -0.94 -27.46
N ILE A 39 5.47 -2.16 -26.91
CA ILE A 39 6.05 -2.43 -25.59
C ILE A 39 7.55 -2.12 -25.60
N GLY A 40 8.29 -2.66 -26.58
CA GLY A 40 9.73 -2.39 -26.71
C GLY A 40 10.02 -0.91 -26.94
N TYR A 41 9.17 -0.22 -27.72
CA TYR A 41 9.32 1.21 -27.99
C TYR A 41 9.10 2.10 -26.76
N HIS A 42 8.05 1.84 -25.97
CA HIS A 42 7.69 2.72 -24.84
C HIS A 42 8.33 2.35 -23.51
N PHE A 43 8.62 1.07 -23.29
CA PHE A 43 9.03 0.55 -21.98
C PHE A 43 10.32 -0.27 -22.05
N GLY A 44 10.88 -0.55 -23.23
CA GLY A 44 12.08 -1.38 -23.38
C GLY A 44 11.85 -2.89 -23.13
N SER A 45 11.10 -3.25 -22.09
CA SER A 45 10.74 -4.64 -21.76
C SER A 45 9.35 -4.77 -21.15
N LYS A 46 8.82 -6.00 -21.17
CA LYS A 46 7.55 -6.34 -20.49
C LYS A 46 7.68 -6.15 -18.98
N GLU A 47 8.84 -6.47 -18.42
CA GLU A 47 9.14 -6.36 -17.00
C GLU A 47 9.12 -4.89 -16.52
N GLN A 48 9.65 -3.96 -17.32
CA GLN A 48 9.55 -2.53 -17.03
C GLN A 48 8.11 -2.03 -17.12
N LEU A 49 7.36 -2.45 -18.15
CA LEU A 49 5.92 -2.14 -18.26
C LEU A 49 5.13 -2.64 -17.04
N ILE A 50 5.35 -3.89 -16.62
CA ILE A 50 4.68 -4.46 -15.43
C ILE A 50 5.04 -3.68 -14.18
N THR A 51 6.32 -3.33 -14.02
CA THR A 51 6.80 -2.55 -12.86
C THR A 51 6.06 -1.22 -12.79
N GLU A 52 6.03 -0.47 -13.90
CA GLU A 52 5.34 0.82 -13.93
C GLU A 52 3.83 0.70 -13.76
N ALA A 53 3.21 -0.33 -14.37
CA ALA A 53 1.78 -0.58 -14.22
C ALA A 53 1.40 -0.86 -12.76
N LEU A 54 2.20 -1.66 -12.03
CA LEU A 54 2.00 -1.92 -10.62
C LEU A 54 2.21 -0.66 -9.79
N THR A 55 3.30 0.09 -10.00
CA THR A 55 3.57 1.34 -9.28
C THR A 55 2.44 2.35 -9.44
N GLN A 56 1.89 2.50 -10.65
CA GLN A 56 0.73 3.37 -10.86
C GLN A 56 -0.56 2.84 -10.21
N SER A 57 -0.67 1.52 -10.01
CA SER A 57 -1.84 0.90 -9.38
C SER A 57 -1.83 1.05 -7.86
N LEU A 58 -0.65 1.25 -7.24
CA LEU A 58 -0.54 1.40 -5.79
C LEU A 58 -1.30 2.62 -5.27
N GLY A 59 -1.34 3.70 -6.07
CA GLY A 59 -2.03 4.94 -5.71
C GLY A 59 -1.57 5.53 -4.38
N THR A 60 -2.35 6.49 -3.86
CA THR A 60 -2.10 7.11 -2.55
C THR A 60 -3.25 6.93 -1.57
N GLY A 61 -4.40 6.40 -1.99
CA GLY A 61 -5.66 6.48 -1.24
C GLY A 61 -5.62 5.88 0.17
N ILE A 62 -4.86 4.81 0.40
CA ILE A 62 -4.69 4.22 1.74
C ILE A 62 -3.85 5.14 2.63
N GLY A 63 -2.78 5.72 2.10
CA GLY A 63 -1.95 6.70 2.80
C GLY A 63 -2.72 7.98 3.09
N ASP A 64 -3.42 8.51 2.09
CA ASP A 64 -4.25 9.71 2.22
C ASP A 64 -5.34 9.53 3.29
N ARG A 65 -5.96 8.34 3.37
CA ARG A 65 -6.95 8.03 4.41
C ARG A 65 -6.32 7.96 5.80
N MET A 66 -5.14 7.35 5.92
CA MET A 66 -4.38 7.30 7.18
C MET A 66 -4.04 8.71 7.66
N ASP A 67 -3.52 9.56 6.77
CA ASP A 67 -3.18 10.96 7.09
C ASP A 67 -4.39 11.79 7.48
N ALA A 68 -5.55 11.54 6.85
CA ALA A 68 -6.81 12.15 7.26
C ALA A 68 -7.24 11.64 8.64
N ALA A 69 -7.16 10.34 8.91
CA ALA A 69 -7.55 9.75 10.19
C ALA A 69 -6.70 10.28 11.35
N LEU A 70 -5.39 10.39 11.14
CA LEU A 70 -4.45 10.98 12.11
C LEU A 70 -4.83 12.42 12.48
N ARG A 71 -5.23 13.24 11.50
CA ARG A 71 -5.68 14.62 11.74
C ARG A 71 -7.04 14.68 12.41
N GLU A 72 -7.99 13.87 11.97
CA GLU A 72 -9.35 13.79 12.52
C GLU A 72 -9.37 13.39 14.00
N THR A 73 -8.39 12.58 14.41
CA THR A 73 -8.34 11.98 15.76
C THR A 73 -7.30 12.64 16.68
N ALA A 74 -6.64 13.72 16.22
CA ALA A 74 -5.54 14.37 16.94
C ALA A 74 -5.91 14.85 18.35
N ALA A 75 -7.17 15.27 18.56
CA ALA A 75 -7.66 15.76 19.85
C ALA A 75 -8.09 14.65 20.83
N LEU A 76 -8.11 13.38 20.41
CA LEU A 76 -8.52 12.26 21.25
C LEU A 76 -7.36 11.78 22.13
N PRO A 77 -7.62 11.15 23.28
CA PRO A 77 -6.61 10.41 24.02
C PRO A 77 -5.84 9.40 23.13
N PRO A 78 -4.55 9.10 23.38
CA PRO A 78 -3.72 8.31 22.47
C PRO A 78 -4.33 6.97 22.02
N LEU A 79 -4.86 6.18 22.96
CA LEU A 79 -5.47 4.88 22.65
C LEU A 79 -6.81 5.03 21.92
N ASP A 80 -7.59 6.05 22.23
CA ASP A 80 -8.86 6.33 21.55
C ASP A 80 -8.62 6.79 20.11
N ALA A 81 -7.59 7.61 19.88
CA ALA A 81 -7.19 8.01 18.54
C ALA A 81 -6.67 6.83 17.72
N PHE A 82 -5.83 5.99 18.34
CA PHE A 82 -5.33 4.77 17.71
C PHE A 82 -6.49 3.85 17.29
N ALA A 83 -7.46 3.62 18.17
CA ALA A 83 -8.65 2.84 17.84
C ALA A 83 -9.45 3.46 16.68
N ALA A 84 -9.70 4.78 16.74
CA ALA A 84 -10.44 5.49 15.71
C ALA A 84 -9.74 5.46 14.33
N VAL A 85 -8.40 5.57 14.30
CA VAL A 85 -7.61 5.43 13.07
C VAL A 85 -7.83 4.04 12.47
N TRP A 86 -7.73 2.97 13.25
CA TRP A 86 -7.87 1.61 12.72
C TRP A 86 -9.30 1.27 12.30
N ASN A 87 -10.31 1.80 13.00
CA ASN A 87 -11.71 1.65 12.61
C ASN A 87 -12.05 2.35 11.28
N ALA A 88 -11.23 3.31 10.85
CA ALA A 88 -11.39 3.98 9.56
C ALA A 88 -10.78 3.24 8.37
N MET A 89 -9.80 2.35 8.60
CA MET A 89 -9.02 1.72 7.53
C MET A 89 -9.78 0.71 6.67
N PRO A 90 -10.74 -0.10 7.17
CA PRO A 90 -11.48 -1.04 6.35
C PRO A 90 -12.22 -0.39 5.16
N ALA A 91 -12.73 0.83 5.32
CA ALA A 91 -13.35 1.58 4.23
C ALA A 91 -12.31 1.95 3.15
N ALA A 92 -11.12 2.42 3.57
CA ALA A 92 -10.01 2.68 2.66
C ALA A 92 -9.58 1.42 1.90
N PHE A 93 -9.51 0.28 2.59
CA PHE A 93 -9.17 -1.00 1.96
C PHE A 93 -10.20 -1.42 0.92
N ALA A 94 -11.49 -1.23 1.21
CA ALA A 94 -12.57 -1.51 0.27
C ALA A 94 -12.50 -0.62 -0.98
N GLU A 95 -12.32 0.68 -0.79
CA GLU A 95 -12.22 1.66 -1.89
C GLU A 95 -10.96 1.46 -2.74
N ASN A 96 -9.89 0.91 -2.15
CA ASN A 96 -8.59 0.71 -2.79
C ASN A 96 -8.25 -0.77 -2.99
N ARG A 97 -9.26 -1.65 -3.13
CA ARG A 97 -9.07 -3.11 -3.21
C ARG A 97 -8.12 -3.55 -4.32
N GLU A 98 -8.21 -2.94 -5.51
CA GLU A 98 -7.33 -3.25 -6.64
C GLU A 98 -5.87 -2.87 -6.34
N ALA A 99 -5.66 -1.72 -5.71
CA ALA A 99 -4.34 -1.25 -5.28
C ALA A 99 -3.72 -2.18 -4.23
N LEU A 100 -4.52 -2.68 -3.29
CA LEU A 100 -4.08 -3.69 -2.32
C LEU A 100 -3.65 -4.99 -3.00
N ILE A 101 -4.39 -5.49 -3.98
CA ILE A 101 -3.99 -6.70 -4.72
C ILE A 101 -2.69 -6.44 -5.50
N ALA A 102 -2.57 -5.28 -6.15
CA ALA A 102 -1.36 -4.89 -6.87
C ALA A 102 -0.13 -4.79 -5.94
N SER A 103 -0.31 -4.34 -4.70
CA SER A 103 0.78 -4.28 -3.71
C SER A 103 1.30 -5.67 -3.36
N LEU A 104 0.42 -6.68 -3.26
CA LEU A 104 0.83 -8.07 -3.00
C LEU A 104 1.58 -8.69 -4.16
N GLU A 105 1.15 -8.45 -5.39
CA GLU A 105 1.88 -8.86 -6.60
C GLU A 105 3.27 -8.21 -6.65
N ASN A 106 3.37 -6.93 -6.26
CA ASN A 106 4.65 -6.24 -6.17
C ASN A 106 5.55 -6.85 -5.08
N VAL A 107 5.01 -7.21 -3.90
CA VAL A 107 5.75 -7.92 -2.85
C VAL A 107 6.31 -9.25 -3.35
N VAL A 108 5.49 -10.07 -4.02
CA VAL A 108 5.95 -11.35 -4.58
C VAL A 108 7.04 -11.14 -5.64
N ARG A 109 6.92 -10.09 -6.46
CA ARG A 109 7.98 -9.71 -7.42
C ARG A 109 9.27 -9.31 -6.70
N MET A 110 9.19 -8.48 -5.66
CA MET A 110 10.36 -8.04 -4.89
C MET A 110 11.08 -9.21 -4.22
N LEU A 111 10.33 -10.15 -3.64
CA LEU A 111 10.90 -11.37 -3.04
C LEU A 111 11.67 -12.25 -4.04
N ARG A 112 11.52 -12.02 -5.34
CA ARG A 112 12.22 -12.74 -6.42
C ARG A 112 13.34 -11.93 -7.07
N SER A 113 13.55 -10.66 -6.68
CA SER A 113 14.59 -9.78 -7.23
C SER A 113 15.30 -8.99 -6.11
N PRO A 114 16.59 -9.27 -5.85
CA PRO A 114 17.39 -8.55 -4.86
C PRO A 114 17.46 -7.03 -5.11
N GLU A 115 17.50 -6.60 -6.37
CA GLU A 115 17.55 -5.19 -6.76
C GLU A 115 16.26 -4.46 -6.36
N ALA A 116 15.11 -5.08 -6.61
CA ALA A 116 13.81 -4.51 -6.23
C ALA A 116 13.64 -4.39 -4.70
N SER A 117 14.34 -5.24 -3.93
CA SER A 117 14.32 -5.16 -2.46
C SER A 117 15.05 -3.92 -1.92
N GLN A 118 16.11 -3.47 -2.58
CA GLN A 118 16.85 -2.26 -2.18
C GLN A 118 16.06 -0.99 -2.47
N GLU A 119 15.44 -0.89 -3.65
CA GLU A 119 14.55 0.21 -4.02
C GLU A 119 13.38 0.33 -3.03
N TYR A 120 12.82 -0.82 -2.63
CA TYR A 120 11.74 -0.87 -1.65
C TYR A 120 12.16 -0.38 -0.27
N ALA A 121 13.34 -0.77 0.21
CA ALA A 121 13.84 -0.30 1.52
C ALA A 121 13.96 1.23 1.58
N GLY A 122 14.38 1.87 0.49
CA GLY A 122 14.40 3.33 0.36
C GLY A 122 13.00 3.93 0.44
N ALA A 123 12.06 3.43 -0.37
CA ALA A 123 10.66 3.87 -0.36
C ALA A 123 9.98 3.69 1.01
N MET A 124 10.32 2.63 1.74
CA MET A 124 9.83 2.39 3.10
C MET A 124 10.33 3.44 4.09
N SER A 125 11.61 3.79 4.02
CA SER A 125 12.18 4.84 4.87
C SER A 125 11.49 6.18 4.65
N GLU A 126 11.17 6.53 3.41
CA GLU A 126 10.42 7.74 3.06
C GLU A 126 8.99 7.69 3.61
N ALA A 127 8.28 6.56 3.44
CA ALA A 127 6.92 6.39 3.94
C ALA A 127 6.84 6.49 5.48
N TYR A 128 7.81 5.91 6.19
CA TYR A 128 7.93 6.04 7.64
C TYR A 128 8.18 7.49 8.05
N SER A 129 9.07 8.18 7.34
CA SER A 129 9.42 9.56 7.65
C SER A 129 8.24 10.51 7.45
N GLY A 130 7.44 10.30 6.38
CA GLY A 130 6.21 11.06 6.14
C GLY A 130 5.18 10.87 7.25
N THR A 131 4.90 9.62 7.61
CA THR A 131 3.96 9.30 8.71
C THR A 131 4.45 9.83 10.05
N ALA A 132 5.75 9.73 10.34
CA ALA A 132 6.34 10.26 11.57
C ALA A 132 6.28 11.80 11.63
N ALA A 133 6.42 12.49 10.50
CA ALA A 133 6.21 13.93 10.44
C ALA A 133 4.75 14.30 10.77
N GLN A 134 3.79 13.60 10.16
CA GLN A 134 2.36 13.81 10.45
C GLN A 134 2.01 13.53 11.92
N LEU A 135 2.61 12.49 12.51
CA LEU A 135 2.45 12.17 13.93
C LEU A 135 3.00 13.30 14.82
N ARG A 136 4.18 13.85 14.53
CA ARG A 136 4.73 14.97 15.33
C ARG A 136 3.89 16.25 15.23
N GLU A 137 3.28 16.50 14.08
CA GLU A 137 2.37 17.64 13.91
C GLU A 137 1.07 17.48 14.71
N THR A 138 0.53 16.27 14.76
CA THR A 138 -0.75 15.97 15.43
C THR A 138 -0.59 15.64 16.91
N ARG A 139 0.59 15.12 17.30
CA ARG A 139 0.98 14.65 18.63
C ARG A 139 2.33 15.26 19.05
N PRO A 140 2.38 16.56 19.39
CA PRO A 140 3.62 17.24 19.76
C PRO A 140 4.25 16.70 21.05
N GLU A 141 3.54 15.84 21.81
CA GLU A 141 4.07 15.14 22.97
C GLU A 141 5.03 14.00 22.63
N LEU A 142 5.03 13.49 21.38
CA LEU A 142 5.94 12.43 20.96
C LEU A 142 7.31 13.00 20.62
N ASP A 143 8.37 12.38 21.15
CA ASP A 143 9.72 12.61 20.65
C ASP A 143 9.94 11.95 19.28
N ASP A 144 11.06 12.27 18.62
CA ASP A 144 11.37 11.77 17.28
C ASP A 144 11.40 10.23 17.21
N ALA A 145 11.96 9.57 18.24
CA ALA A 145 12.07 8.13 18.28
C ALA A 145 10.71 7.46 18.50
N GLN A 146 9.86 8.05 19.34
CA GLN A 146 8.49 7.60 19.58
C GLN A 146 7.62 7.76 18.33
N ALA A 147 7.68 8.91 17.65
CA ALA A 147 6.94 9.14 16.41
C ALA A 147 7.35 8.16 15.31
N GLU A 148 8.65 7.89 15.16
CA GLU A 148 9.16 6.90 14.21
C GLU A 148 8.72 5.47 14.56
N ALA A 149 8.74 5.10 15.86
CA ALA A 149 8.28 3.80 16.31
C ALA A 149 6.78 3.59 16.02
N VAL A 150 5.95 4.60 16.29
CA VAL A 150 4.51 4.57 15.98
C VAL A 150 4.26 4.50 14.47
N ALA A 151 5.00 5.26 13.66
CA ALA A 151 4.90 5.21 12.20
C ALA A 151 5.20 3.79 11.65
N LYS A 152 6.25 3.14 12.16
CA LYS A 152 6.61 1.76 11.79
C LYS A 152 5.53 0.77 12.21
N LEU A 153 4.98 0.91 13.41
CA LEU A 153 3.86 0.09 13.88
C LEU A 153 2.66 0.27 12.94
N TYR A 154 2.33 1.51 12.58
CA TYR A 154 1.19 1.81 11.74
C TYR A 154 1.33 1.20 10.36
N PHE A 155 2.53 1.26 9.79
CA PHE A 155 2.80 0.64 8.51
C PHE A 155 2.71 -0.89 8.56
N ALA A 156 3.24 -1.51 9.61
CA ALA A 156 3.18 -2.97 9.81
C ALA A 156 1.73 -3.46 9.95
N LEU A 157 0.92 -2.72 10.71
CA LEU A 157 -0.52 -2.98 10.85
C LEU A 157 -1.25 -2.75 9.52
N ALA A 158 -1.02 -1.66 8.81
CA ALA A 158 -1.70 -1.38 7.54
C ALA A 158 -1.45 -2.47 6.50
N GLN A 159 -0.19 -2.94 6.36
CA GLN A 159 0.13 -4.06 5.48
C GLN A 159 -0.58 -5.36 5.89
N SER A 160 -0.48 -5.72 7.17
CA SER A 160 -1.00 -7.01 7.65
C SER A 160 -2.53 -7.05 7.67
N LEU A 161 -3.15 -5.96 8.13
CA LEU A 161 -4.61 -5.82 8.18
C LEU A 161 -5.21 -5.66 6.79
N GLY A 162 -4.51 -5.02 5.85
CA GLY A 162 -4.94 -4.97 4.45
C GLY A 162 -4.99 -6.37 3.82
N ILE A 163 -4.00 -7.23 4.10
CA ILE A 163 -3.99 -8.64 3.66
C ILE A 163 -5.12 -9.41 4.34
N LEU A 164 -5.25 -9.30 5.65
CA LEU A 164 -6.29 -10.00 6.40
C LEU A 164 -7.69 -9.59 5.92
N TRP A 165 -7.89 -8.29 5.66
CA TRP A 165 -9.13 -7.77 5.11
C TRP A 165 -9.43 -8.34 3.71
N LEU A 166 -8.43 -8.50 2.84
CA LEU A 166 -8.64 -9.09 1.51
C LEU A 166 -9.09 -10.56 1.57
N VAL A 167 -8.65 -11.30 2.59
CA VAL A 167 -8.86 -12.76 2.71
C VAL A 167 -10.08 -13.08 3.57
N THR A 168 -10.27 -12.35 4.67
CA THR A 168 -11.27 -12.62 5.72
C THR A 168 -11.61 -11.30 6.43
N PRO A 169 -12.40 -10.40 5.79
CA PRO A 169 -12.77 -9.11 6.36
C PRO A 169 -13.35 -9.18 7.79
N GLU A 170 -14.09 -10.24 8.09
CA GLU A 170 -14.71 -10.50 9.39
C GLU A 170 -13.72 -10.86 10.52
N ALA A 171 -12.48 -11.22 10.17
CA ALA A 171 -11.44 -11.54 11.13
C ALA A 171 -10.52 -10.35 11.43
N VAL A 172 -10.72 -9.20 10.79
CA VAL A 172 -9.96 -7.98 11.07
C VAL A 172 -10.32 -7.48 12.47
N PRO A 173 -9.35 -7.34 13.39
CA PRO A 173 -9.63 -6.82 14.72
C PRO A 173 -10.10 -5.38 14.65
N THR A 174 -11.01 -5.03 15.56
CA THR A 174 -11.46 -3.66 15.77
C THR A 174 -10.32 -2.79 16.32
N GLY A 175 -10.44 -1.48 16.13
CA GLY A 175 -9.54 -0.51 16.73
C GLY A 175 -9.48 -0.64 18.26
N GLU A 176 -10.61 -0.94 18.89
CA GLU A 176 -10.72 -1.15 20.33
C GLU A 176 -9.95 -2.40 20.79
N GLU A 177 -10.03 -3.52 20.05
CA GLU A 177 -9.25 -4.72 20.35
C GLU A 177 -7.75 -4.48 20.21
N LEU A 178 -7.34 -3.76 19.16
CA LEU A 178 -5.94 -3.38 18.98
C LEU A 178 -5.46 -2.44 20.09
N ALA A 179 -6.27 -1.44 20.47
CA ALA A 179 -5.94 -0.50 21.55
C ALA A 179 -5.83 -1.21 22.90
N ALA A 180 -6.74 -2.14 23.20
CA ALA A 180 -6.70 -2.97 24.40
C ALA A 180 -5.42 -3.83 24.43
N ALA A 181 -5.01 -4.42 23.30
CA ALA A 181 -3.78 -5.18 23.21
C ALA A 181 -2.53 -4.31 23.47
N VAL A 182 -2.46 -3.11 22.90
CA VAL A 182 -1.36 -2.16 23.15
C VAL A 182 -1.31 -1.75 24.64
N ALA A 183 -2.46 -1.44 25.24
CA ALA A 183 -2.56 -1.07 26.65
C ALA A 183 -2.09 -2.21 27.58
N ALA A 184 -2.50 -3.45 27.28
CA ALA A 184 -2.08 -4.63 28.04
C ALA A 184 -0.58 -4.88 27.96
N LEU A 185 0.04 -4.67 26.79
CA LEU A 185 1.49 -4.81 26.59
C LEU A 185 2.31 -3.68 27.24
N ALA A 186 1.72 -2.51 27.41
CA ALA A 186 2.36 -1.36 28.06
C ALA A 186 2.19 -1.35 29.59
N SER A 187 1.40 -2.26 30.14
CA SER A 187 1.20 -2.40 31.59
C SER A 187 2.30 -3.31 32.17
N ASP A 188 2.95 -2.87 33.25
CA ASP A 188 3.99 -3.61 33.98
C ASP A 188 3.50 -4.95 34.57
#